data_AF-A0A950VTG1-F1
#
_entry.id   AF-A0A950VTG1-F1
#
_cell.length_a   1.000
_cell.length_b   1.000
_cell.length_c   1.000
_cell.angle_alpha   90.00
_cell.angle_beta   90.00
_cell.angle_gamma   90.00
#
_symmetry.space_group_name_H-M   'P 1'
#
loop_
_entity.id
_entity.type
_entity.pdbx_description
1 polymer ?
#
loop_
_entity_poly.entity_id
_entity_poly.type
_entity_poly.pdbx_seq_one_letter_code
_entity_poly.pdbx_strand_id
1 'polypeptide(L)'
;MIGFYAVRKLLEAKRLSDAIGRLRLNVVKYGPTGKRGTFMNWHRADELYFLDKPIDTQLALEQVSNIFIHSYAFLPVHNENDGLEALLVNSDKTRTAALFRIDIDEVIQVFSLIAADDPQESQMVFDDKKGDYKVSLW
;
A
#
# COMPACT_ATOMS: atom_id res chain seq x y z
N MET A 1 7.55 -1.35 7.47
CA MET A 1 8.39 -1.11 6.26
C MET A 1 8.98 -2.38 5.67
N ILE A 2 9.74 -3.17 6.43
CA ILE A 2 10.42 -4.37 5.88
C ILE A 2 9.45 -5.41 5.30
N GLY A 3 8.26 -5.59 5.90
CA GLY A 3 7.22 -6.49 5.36
C GLY A 3 6.78 -6.09 3.95
N PHE A 4 6.33 -4.84 3.76
CA PHE A 4 5.95 -4.35 2.43
C PHE A 4 7.11 -4.25 1.44
N TYR A 5 8.35 -4.06 1.92
CA TYR A 5 9.54 -4.21 1.08
C TYR A 5 9.69 -5.65 0.58
N ALA A 6 9.54 -6.66 1.45
CA ALA A 6 9.56 -8.06 1.05
C ALA A 6 8.45 -8.38 0.03
N VAL A 7 7.22 -7.90 0.27
CA VAL A 7 6.11 -8.04 -0.69
C VAL A 7 6.47 -7.44 -2.05
N ARG A 8 7.00 -6.21 -2.09
CA ARG A 8 7.46 -5.56 -3.32
C ARG A 8 8.51 -6.41 -4.04
N LYS A 9 9.48 -6.95 -3.31
CA LYS A 9 10.51 -7.83 -3.89
C LYS A 9 9.93 -9.11 -4.48
N LEU A 10 8.97 -9.74 -3.81
CA LEU A 10 8.29 -10.94 -4.31
C LEU A 10 7.46 -10.66 -5.58
N LEU A 11 6.75 -9.53 -5.62
CA LEU A 11 6.00 -9.07 -6.81
C LEU A 11 6.93 -8.83 -8.01
N GLU A 12 8.03 -8.09 -7.80
CA GLU A 12 9.01 -7.78 -8.84
C GLU A 12 9.72 -9.04 -9.35
N ALA A 13 10.06 -9.95 -8.45
CA ALA A 13 10.76 -11.19 -8.77
C ALA A 13 9.85 -12.25 -9.42
N LYS A 14 8.56 -11.95 -9.65
CA LYS A 14 7.57 -12.91 -10.14
C LYS A 14 7.61 -14.19 -9.30
N ARG A 15 7.39 -14.04 -7.99
CA ARG A 15 7.36 -15.13 -7.01
C ARG A 15 5.98 -15.32 -6.37
N LEU A 16 5.01 -14.50 -6.74
CA LEU A 16 3.63 -14.56 -6.28
C LEU A 16 2.74 -14.84 -7.47
N SER A 17 1.64 -15.55 -7.22
CA SER A 17 0.61 -15.80 -8.23
C SER A 17 0.06 -14.51 -8.80
N ASP A 18 -0.46 -14.59 -10.02
CA ASP A 18 -1.11 -13.46 -10.68
C ASP A 18 -2.32 -12.96 -9.90
N ALA A 19 -2.98 -13.83 -9.14
CA ALA A 19 -4.09 -13.48 -8.26
C ALA A 19 -3.63 -12.51 -7.15
N ILE A 20 -2.53 -12.83 -6.46
CA ILE A 20 -1.93 -11.97 -5.45
C ILE A 20 -1.43 -10.65 -6.08
N GLY A 21 -0.80 -10.72 -7.25
CA GLY A 21 -0.31 -9.54 -7.96
C GLY A 21 -1.40 -8.54 -8.35
N ARG A 22 -2.65 -8.98 -8.48
CA ARG A 22 -3.81 -8.15 -8.84
C ARG A 22 -4.62 -7.69 -7.62
N LEU A 23 -4.20 -8.05 -6.40
CA LEU A 23 -4.90 -7.63 -5.18
C LEU A 23 -5.02 -6.12 -5.08
N ARG A 24 -6.19 -5.70 -4.59
CA ARG A 24 -6.51 -4.34 -4.24
C ARG A 24 -6.98 -4.31 -2.80
N LEU A 25 -6.38 -3.42 -2.02
CA LEU A 25 -6.74 -3.22 -0.62
C LEU A 25 -7.79 -2.12 -0.54
N ASN A 26 -8.77 -2.29 0.35
CA ASN A 26 -9.69 -1.22 0.68
C ASN A 26 -8.98 -0.23 1.58
N VAL A 27 -9.05 1.04 1.24
CA VAL A 27 -8.43 2.11 2.02
C VAL A 27 -9.36 3.31 2.09
N VAL A 28 -9.23 4.10 3.15
CA VAL A 28 -9.92 5.38 3.24
C VAL A 28 -8.96 6.49 2.84
N LYS A 29 -9.37 7.33 1.91
CA LYS A 29 -8.61 8.48 1.44
C LYS A 29 -9.13 9.78 2.05
N TYR A 30 -8.21 10.60 2.54
CA TYR A 30 -8.47 11.98 2.97
C TYR A 30 -7.81 12.98 2.02
N GLY A 31 -8.59 13.95 1.56
CA GLY A 31 -8.10 15.03 0.69
C GLY A 31 -7.27 16.07 1.46
N PRO A 32 -6.32 16.75 0.80
CA PRO A 32 -5.50 17.78 1.43
C PRO A 32 -6.31 19.06 1.72
N THR A 33 -5.94 19.80 2.77
CA THR A 33 -6.51 21.13 3.07
C THR A 33 -5.93 22.25 2.19
N GLY A 34 -4.84 21.96 1.47
CA GLY A 34 -4.06 22.95 0.71
C GLY A 34 -2.86 23.50 1.48
N LYS A 35 -2.76 23.22 2.79
CA LYS A 35 -1.54 23.53 3.56
C LYS A 35 -0.37 22.66 3.08
N ARG A 36 0.83 23.25 3.04
CA ARG A 36 2.04 22.55 2.62
C ARG A 36 2.59 21.70 3.77
N GLY A 37 2.72 20.39 3.53
CA GLY A 37 3.49 19.49 4.38
C GLY A 37 5.00 19.77 4.27
N THR A 38 5.67 19.79 5.42
CA THR A 38 7.10 20.05 5.64
C THR A 38 7.65 19.06 6.65
N PHE A 39 8.97 18.98 6.77
CA PHE A 39 9.62 18.11 7.75
C PHE A 39 9.19 18.38 9.20
N MET A 40 8.69 19.58 9.52
CA MET A 40 8.31 19.96 10.88
C MET A 40 6.82 19.78 11.20
N ASN A 41 5.96 19.51 10.22
CA ASN A 41 4.51 19.40 10.44
C ASN A 41 3.86 18.16 9.79
N TRP A 42 4.63 17.22 9.25
CA TRP A 42 4.10 16.01 8.61
C TRP A 42 3.15 15.20 9.51
N HIS A 43 3.36 15.26 10.82
CA HIS A 43 2.57 14.55 11.83
C HIS A 43 1.22 15.23 12.13
N ARG A 44 1.01 16.48 11.68
CA ARG A 44 -0.23 17.24 11.91
C ARG A 44 -1.28 16.91 10.85
N ALA A 45 -1.73 15.65 10.85
CA ALA A 45 -2.63 15.12 9.84
C ALA A 45 -3.97 15.89 9.79
N ASP A 46 -4.48 16.30 10.93
CA ASP A 46 -5.69 17.12 11.13
C ASP A 46 -5.58 18.53 10.52
N GLU A 47 -4.38 19.11 10.51
CA GLU A 47 -4.14 20.39 9.83
C GLU A 47 -3.96 20.23 8.31
N LEU A 48 -3.34 19.13 7.89
CA LEU A 48 -2.91 18.91 6.51
C LEU A 48 -3.99 18.26 5.64
N TYR A 49 -4.93 17.52 6.23
CA TYR A 49 -5.97 16.76 5.53
C TYR A 49 -7.34 16.89 6.18
N PHE A 50 -8.40 16.76 5.38
CA PHE A 50 -9.79 16.75 5.85
C PHE A 50 -10.17 15.35 6.37
N LEU A 51 -9.83 15.07 7.64
CA LEU A 51 -10.13 13.77 8.28
C LEU A 51 -11.63 13.52 8.50
N ASP A 52 -12.43 14.58 8.46
CA ASP A 52 -13.89 14.58 8.53
C ASP A 52 -14.57 14.21 7.20
N LYS A 53 -13.81 14.12 6.10
CA LYS A 53 -14.32 13.82 4.75
C LYS A 53 -13.66 12.57 4.16
N PRO A 54 -13.92 11.38 4.75
CA PRO A 54 -13.39 10.12 4.24
C PRO A 54 -13.96 9.79 2.86
N ILE A 55 -13.12 9.22 2.00
CA ILE A 55 -13.53 8.68 0.70
C ILE A 55 -13.02 7.25 0.61
N ASP A 56 -13.93 6.28 0.57
CA ASP A 56 -13.57 4.88 0.35
C ASP A 56 -12.99 4.70 -1.04
N THR A 57 -11.85 4.01 -1.12
CA THR A 57 -11.16 3.75 -2.38
C THR A 57 -10.37 2.46 -2.31
N GLN A 58 -9.78 2.07 -3.43
CA GLN A 58 -8.96 0.88 -3.53
C GLN A 58 -7.61 1.21 -4.11
N LEU A 59 -6.56 0.67 -3.50
CA LEU A 59 -5.19 0.79 -4.00
C LEU A 59 -4.65 -0.59 -4.36
N ALA A 60 -3.95 -0.69 -5.50
CA ALA A 60 -3.25 -1.92 -5.86
C ALA A 60 -2.16 -2.22 -4.82
N LEU A 61 -1.90 -3.50 -4.57
CA LEU A 61 -0.88 -3.95 -3.63
C LEU A 61 0.49 -3.32 -3.88
N GLU A 62 0.87 -3.13 -5.15
CA GLU A 62 2.09 -2.41 -5.53
C GLU A 62 2.10 -0.94 -5.06
N GLN A 63 0.97 -0.24 -5.19
CA GLN A 63 0.85 1.15 -4.75
C GLN A 63 0.95 1.26 -3.23
N VAL A 64 0.27 0.37 -2.51
CA VAL A 64 0.35 0.28 -1.06
C VAL A 64 1.78 0.00 -0.63
N SER A 65 2.42 -1.02 -1.21
CA SER A 65 3.82 -1.37 -0.92
C SER A 65 4.75 -0.18 -1.14
N ASN A 66 4.59 0.55 -2.25
CA ASN A 66 5.38 1.74 -2.54
C ASN A 66 5.14 2.87 -1.53
N ILE A 67 3.90 3.08 -1.07
CA ILE A 67 3.59 4.08 -0.02
C ILE A 67 4.30 3.70 1.28
N PHE A 68 4.23 2.43 1.70
CA PHE A 68 4.90 1.95 2.90
C PHE A 68 6.43 2.00 2.82
N ILE A 69 7.02 1.76 1.65
CA ILE A 69 8.48 1.79 1.45
C ILE A 69 9.03 3.22 1.36
N HIS A 70 8.23 4.16 0.88
CA HIS A 70 8.62 5.55 0.72
C HIS A 70 7.74 6.49 1.56
N SER A 71 7.37 6.03 2.75
CA SER A 71 6.42 6.75 3.58
C SER A 71 7.00 8.10 4.03
N TYR A 72 6.27 9.17 3.77
CA TYR A 72 6.57 10.51 4.26
C TYR A 72 5.88 10.72 5.61
N ALA A 73 4.57 10.51 5.68
CA ALA A 73 3.83 10.38 6.93
C ALA A 73 3.56 8.90 7.20
N PHE A 74 3.80 8.49 8.44
CA PHE A 74 3.49 7.16 8.96
C PHE A 74 3.00 7.33 10.40
N LEU A 75 1.69 7.29 10.61
CA LEU A 75 1.07 7.60 11.89
C LEU A 75 0.18 6.42 12.31
N PRO A 76 0.47 5.76 13.44
CA PRO A 76 -0.41 4.73 13.97
C PRO A 76 -1.68 5.35 14.56
N VAL A 77 -2.81 4.71 14.31
CA VAL A 77 -4.11 5.02 14.90
C VAL A 77 -4.42 3.91 15.89
N HIS A 78 -4.68 4.28 17.14
CA HIS A 78 -5.02 3.34 18.20
C HIS A 78 -6.52 3.45 18.51
N ASN A 79 -7.14 2.32 18.82
CA ASN A 79 -8.53 2.27 19.29
C ASN A 79 -8.62 2.64 20.78
N GLU A 80 -9.83 2.59 21.34
CA GLU A 80 -10.12 2.95 22.73
C GLU A 80 -9.38 2.07 23.77
N ASN A 81 -8.94 0.87 23.38
CA ASN A 81 -8.20 -0.07 24.22
C ASN A 81 -6.69 0.02 24.00
N ASP A 82 -6.18 1.08 23.36
CA ASP A 82 -4.77 1.27 22.98
C ASP A 82 -4.23 0.20 22.00
N GLY A 83 -5.12 -0.54 21.34
CA GLY A 83 -4.76 -1.47 20.27
C GLY A 83 -4.56 -0.74 18.95
N LEU A 84 -3.54 -1.13 18.16
CA LEU A 84 -3.33 -0.60 16.82
C LEU A 84 -4.54 -0.94 15.93
N GLU A 85 -5.26 0.07 15.49
CA GLU A 85 -6.48 -0.05 14.67
C GLU A 85 -6.16 0.13 13.18
N ALA A 86 -5.36 1.16 12.86
CA ALA A 86 -5.06 1.52 11.49
C ALA A 86 -3.72 2.27 11.37
N LEU A 87 -3.30 2.49 10.13
CA LEU A 87 -2.16 3.32 9.79
C LEU A 87 -2.59 4.45 8.86
N LEU A 88 -2.26 5.68 9.21
CA LEU A 88 -2.33 6.83 8.32
C LEU A 88 -1.00 7.00 7.60
N VAL A 89 -1.01 6.83 6.28
CA VAL A 89 0.19 6.80 5.45
C VAL A 89 0.06 7.62 4.19
N ASN A 90 1.17 8.21 3.77
CA ASN A 90 1.39 8.71 2.42
C ASN A 90 2.88 8.66 2.12
N SER A 91 3.25 8.99 0.89
CA SER A 91 4.64 9.08 0.41
C SER A 91 4.97 10.49 -0.05
N ASP A 92 6.25 10.78 -0.30
CA ASP A 92 6.66 12.06 -0.89
C ASP A 92 5.91 12.41 -2.18
N LYS A 93 5.53 11.39 -2.96
CA LYS A 93 4.77 11.56 -4.20
C LYS A 93 3.29 11.82 -3.98
N THR A 94 2.73 11.34 -2.85
CA THR A 94 1.28 11.37 -2.60
C THR A 94 0.87 12.37 -1.52
N ARG A 95 1.80 12.90 -0.72
CA ARG A 95 1.56 13.85 0.39
C ARG A 95 0.89 15.18 0.00
N THR A 96 0.84 15.54 -1.28
CA THR A 96 0.10 16.73 -1.74
C THR A 96 -1.27 16.38 -2.31
N ALA A 97 -1.58 15.10 -2.47
CA ALA A 97 -2.80 14.60 -3.10
C ALA A 97 -3.71 13.86 -2.12
N ALA A 98 -3.15 13.14 -1.14
CA ALA A 98 -3.92 12.29 -0.23
C ALA A 98 -3.13 11.89 1.03
N LEU A 99 -3.89 11.64 2.10
CA LEU A 99 -3.50 10.76 3.20
C LEU A 99 -4.39 9.52 3.15
N PHE A 100 -3.82 8.34 3.33
CA PHE A 100 -4.56 7.08 3.29
C PHE A 100 -4.61 6.47 4.69
N ARG A 101 -5.80 6.08 5.15
CA ARG A 101 -5.98 5.16 6.28
C ARG A 101 -6.10 3.75 5.75
N ILE A 102 -5.29 2.87 6.31
CA ILE A 102 -5.29 1.43 6.02
C ILE A 102 -5.51 0.73 7.35
N ASP A 103 -6.63 0.04 7.49
CA ASP A 103 -6.94 -0.70 8.71
C ASP A 103 -5.96 -1.86 8.88
N ILE A 104 -5.62 -2.17 10.14
CA ILE A 104 -4.61 -3.19 10.43
C ILE A 104 -5.04 -4.57 9.94
N ASP A 105 -6.34 -4.84 9.92
CA ASP A 105 -6.92 -6.10 9.44
C ASP A 105 -6.66 -6.30 7.94
N GLU A 106 -6.74 -5.25 7.12
CA GLU A 106 -6.39 -5.32 5.69
C GLU A 106 -4.89 -5.64 5.51
N VAL A 107 -4.01 -5.10 6.36
CA VAL A 107 -2.57 -5.41 6.32
C VAL A 107 -2.31 -6.86 6.72
N ILE A 108 -2.96 -7.34 7.79
CA ILE A 108 -2.85 -8.72 8.26
C ILE A 108 -3.36 -9.69 7.18
N GLN A 109 -4.49 -9.38 6.56
CA GLN A 109 -5.07 -10.19 5.51
C GLN A 109 -4.13 -10.30 4.31
N VAL A 110 -3.54 -9.19 3.87
CA VAL A 110 -2.56 -9.20 2.77
C VAL A 110 -1.36 -10.09 3.09
N PHE A 111 -0.76 -9.96 4.27
CA PHE A 111 0.37 -10.81 4.63
C PHE A 111 -0.03 -12.28 4.77
N SER A 112 -1.23 -12.56 5.27
CA SER A 112 -1.76 -13.93 5.37
C SER A 112 -1.97 -14.56 3.99
N LEU A 113 -2.54 -13.81 3.05
CA LEU A 113 -2.73 -14.26 1.66
C LEU A 113 -1.39 -14.53 0.97
N ILE A 114 -0.40 -13.64 1.15
CA ILE A 114 0.94 -13.81 0.58
C ILE A 114 1.67 -15.00 1.20
N ALA A 115 1.54 -15.20 2.51
CA ALA A 115 2.16 -16.34 3.19
C ALA A 115 1.54 -17.69 2.79
N ALA A 116 0.27 -17.70 2.39
CA ALA A 116 -0.44 -18.87 1.91
C ALA A 116 -0.30 -19.09 0.39
N ASP A 117 0.29 -18.15 -0.34
CA ASP A 117 0.47 -18.23 -1.79
C ASP A 117 1.61 -19.19 -2.13
N ASP A 118 1.29 -20.22 -2.92
CA ASP A 118 2.22 -21.28 -3.33
C ASP A 118 1.98 -21.63 -4.80
N PRO A 119 2.39 -20.75 -5.75
CA PRO A 119 2.15 -20.97 -7.17
C PRO A 119 2.90 -22.22 -7.67
N GLN A 120 2.16 -23.14 -8.29
CA GLN A 120 2.68 -24.44 -8.75
C GLN A 120 3.02 -24.43 -10.24
N GLU A 121 2.47 -23.47 -10.99
CA GLU A 121 2.63 -23.40 -12.44
C GLU A 121 3.16 -22.04 -12.88
N SER A 122 4.01 -22.05 -13.91
CA SER A 122 4.50 -20.83 -14.55
C SER A 122 4.45 -20.94 -16.06
N GLN A 123 3.99 -19.88 -16.72
CA GLN A 123 4.07 -19.73 -18.17
C GLN A 123 4.91 -18.50 -18.51
N MET A 124 5.80 -18.66 -19.47
CA MET A 124 6.65 -17.58 -19.98
C MET A 124 6.44 -17.45 -21.49
N VAL A 125 5.98 -16.28 -21.94
CA VAL A 125 5.79 -15.96 -23.36
C VAL A 125 6.65 -14.76 -23.69
N PHE A 126 7.57 -14.89 -24.66
CA PHE A 126 8.41 -13.78 -25.08
C PHE A 126 7.56 -12.67 -25.71
N ASP A 127 7.80 -11.42 -25.32
CA ASP A 127 7.14 -10.24 -25.88
C ASP A 127 8.18 -9.34 -26.55
N ASP A 128 8.14 -9.29 -27.90
CA ASP A 128 9.09 -8.53 -28.72
C ASP A 128 9.09 -7.02 -28.41
N LYS A 129 7.95 -6.45 -27.97
CA LYS A 129 7.87 -5.02 -27.62
C LYS A 129 8.53 -4.74 -26.28
N LYS A 130 8.41 -5.68 -25.33
CA LYS A 130 9.09 -5.61 -24.05
C LYS A 130 10.59 -5.94 -24.18
N GLY A 131 10.95 -6.72 -25.20
CA GLY A 131 12.28 -7.31 -25.34
C GLY A 131 12.58 -8.33 -24.24
N ASP A 132 11.53 -8.91 -23.65
CA ASP A 132 11.60 -9.77 -22.46
C ASP A 132 10.32 -10.63 -22.35
N TYR A 133 10.31 -11.60 -21.44
CA TYR A 133 9.17 -12.50 -21.22
C TYR A 133 8.05 -11.82 -20.41
N LYS A 134 6.81 -12.13 -20.79
CA LYS A 134 5.64 -12.05 -19.90
C LYS A 134 5.57 -13.34 -19.10
N VAL A 135 5.62 -13.20 -17.78
CA VAL A 135 5.56 -14.30 -16.82
C VAL A 135 4.19 -14.28 -16.15
N SER A 136 3.48 -15.40 -16.20
CA SER A 136 2.23 -15.66 -15.50
C SER A 136 2.45 -16.79 -14.50
N LEU A 137 1.89 -16.64 -13.29
CA LEU A 137 1.97 -17.64 -12.23
C LEU A 137 0.58 -17.99 -11.69
N TRP A 138 0.36 -19.29 -11.43
CA TRP A 138 -0.88 -19.83 -10.88
C TRP A 138 -0.62 -20.71 -9.67
#